data_AF-B6BM70-F1
#
_entry.id   AF-B6BM70-F1
#
_cell.length_a   1.000
_cell.length_b   1.000
_cell.length_c   1.000
_cell.angle_alpha   90.00
_cell.angle_beta   90.00
_cell.angle_gamma   90.00
#
_symmetry.space_group_name_H-M   'P 1'
#
loop_
_entity.id
_entity.type
_entity.pdbx_description
1 polymer ?
#
loop_
_entity_poly.entity_id
_entity_poly.type
_entity_poly.pdbx_seq_one_letter_code
_entity_poly.pdbx_strand_id
1 'polypeptide(L)'
;MATRHHARMAVVSLLYAYDLGNGSIADHTDEILEEKKIRNKQKDFALALFEGVMENLEACDKAIIEHLKEWDFERLGAIERATLRLATYEILFGELDSAVVINEAVEITKAFGTEQSPKFINGVLDAISKDKPE
;
A
#
# COMPACT_ATOMS: atom_id res chain seq x y z
N MET A 1 -17.62 -13.45 0.42
CA MET A 1 -17.05 -12.60 -0.65
C MET A 1 -15.81 -11.95 -0.09
N ALA A 2 -14.78 -11.73 -0.92
CA ALA A 2 -13.65 -10.90 -0.51
C ALA A 2 -14.15 -9.49 -0.10
N THR A 3 -13.50 -8.88 0.88
CA THR A 3 -13.78 -7.51 1.31
C THR A 3 -12.77 -6.55 0.66
N ARG A 4 -12.99 -5.23 0.78
CA ARG A 4 -11.98 -4.24 0.36
C ARG A 4 -10.66 -4.41 1.12
N HIS A 5 -10.72 -4.81 2.39
CA HIS A 5 -9.54 -5.16 3.17
C HIS A 5 -8.74 -6.32 2.53
N HIS A 6 -9.41 -7.41 2.14
CA HIS A 6 -8.75 -8.52 1.44
C HIS A 6 -8.13 -8.10 0.10
N ALA A 7 -8.80 -7.19 -0.64
CA ALA A 7 -8.27 -6.62 -1.87
C ALA A 7 -6.98 -5.81 -1.61
N ARG A 8 -6.96 -4.93 -0.60
CA ARG A 8 -5.75 -4.18 -0.22
C ARG A 8 -4.60 -5.09 0.21
N MET A 9 -4.87 -6.12 1.01
CA MET A 9 -3.85 -7.10 1.38
C MET A 9 -3.23 -7.79 0.15
N ALA A 10 -4.04 -8.07 -0.88
CA ALA A 10 -3.53 -8.63 -2.13
C ALA A 10 -2.65 -7.63 -2.87
N VAL A 11 -3.03 -6.35 -2.94
CA VAL A 11 -2.22 -5.29 -3.54
C VAL A 11 -0.88 -5.12 -2.80
N VAL A 12 -0.88 -5.13 -1.46
CA VAL A 12 0.37 -5.11 -0.69
C VAL A 12 1.25 -6.32 -0.99
N SER A 13 0.66 -7.51 -1.17
CA SER A 13 1.42 -8.70 -1.57
C SER A 13 2.05 -8.56 -2.96
N LEU A 14 1.33 -7.94 -3.92
CA LEU A 14 1.81 -7.68 -5.27
C LEU A 14 2.96 -6.66 -5.27
N LEU A 15 2.80 -5.55 -4.54
CA LEU A 15 3.84 -4.52 -4.37
C LEU A 15 5.08 -5.07 -3.66
N TYR A 16 4.89 -5.92 -2.65
CA TYR A 16 5.99 -6.62 -1.99
C TYR A 16 6.76 -7.51 -2.99
N ALA A 17 6.06 -8.28 -3.82
CA ALA A 17 6.71 -9.11 -4.83
C ALA A 17 7.44 -8.26 -5.89
N TYR A 18 6.85 -7.15 -6.31
CA TYR A 18 7.50 -6.17 -7.19
C TYR A 18 8.83 -5.68 -6.60
N ASP A 19 8.84 -5.32 -5.32
CA ASP A 19 10.03 -4.84 -4.59
C ASP A 19 11.16 -5.84 -4.48
N LEU A 20 10.86 -7.14 -4.56
CA LEU A 20 11.88 -8.18 -4.58
C LEU A 20 12.50 -8.38 -5.98
N GLY A 21 12.20 -7.50 -6.93
CA GLY A 21 12.71 -7.55 -8.30
C GLY A 21 11.87 -8.39 -9.24
N ASN A 22 10.65 -8.80 -8.84
CA ASN A 22 9.73 -9.48 -9.74
C ASN A 22 8.98 -8.47 -10.62
N GLY A 23 9.69 -7.89 -11.59
CA GLY A 23 9.13 -6.89 -12.51
C GLY A 23 7.95 -7.41 -13.35
N SER A 24 7.88 -8.72 -13.59
CA SER A 24 6.76 -9.36 -14.31
C SER A 24 5.54 -9.63 -13.43
N ILE A 25 5.55 -9.26 -12.14
CA ILE A 25 4.40 -9.52 -11.25
C ILE A 25 3.12 -8.83 -11.75
N ALA A 26 3.27 -7.68 -12.43
CA ALA A 26 2.15 -6.95 -13.03
C ALA A 26 1.38 -7.82 -14.05
N ASP A 27 2.10 -8.65 -14.81
CA ASP A 27 1.53 -9.53 -15.84
C ASP A 27 0.71 -10.69 -15.25
N HIS A 28 0.93 -11.02 -13.97
CA HIS A 28 0.28 -12.13 -13.26
C HIS A 28 -0.76 -11.70 -12.22
N THR A 29 -1.10 -10.40 -12.17
CA THR A 29 -2.06 -9.85 -11.20
C THR A 29 -3.40 -10.58 -11.21
N ASP A 30 -3.93 -10.87 -12.40
CA ASP A 30 -5.19 -11.56 -12.61
C ASP A 30 -5.23 -12.98 -12.02
N GLU A 31 -4.17 -13.75 -12.25
CA GLU A 31 -4.02 -15.13 -11.75
C GLU A 31 -3.94 -15.12 -10.22
N ILE A 32 -3.13 -14.21 -9.66
CA ILE A 32 -2.94 -14.07 -8.20
C ILE A 32 -4.23 -13.68 -7.49
N LEU A 33 -5.03 -12.78 -8.08
CA LEU A 33 -6.31 -12.37 -7.50
C LEU A 33 -7.32 -13.52 -7.54
N GLU A 34 -7.34 -14.30 -8.62
CA GLU A 34 -8.21 -15.46 -8.76
C GLU A 34 -7.86 -16.57 -7.75
N GLU A 35 -6.58 -16.85 -7.55
CA GLU A 35 -6.09 -17.79 -6.51
C GLU A 35 -6.53 -17.37 -5.10
N LYS A 36 -6.48 -16.05 -4.81
CA LYS A 36 -6.96 -15.47 -3.56
C LYS A 36 -8.48 -15.36 -3.47
N LYS A 37 -9.23 -15.82 -4.48
CA LYS A 37 -10.70 -15.75 -4.59
C LYS A 37 -11.24 -14.32 -4.54
N ILE A 38 -10.46 -13.36 -5.05
CA ILE A 38 -10.83 -11.95 -5.19
C ILE A 38 -11.38 -11.76 -6.61
N ARG A 39 -12.68 -11.51 -6.72
CA ARG A 39 -13.42 -11.52 -7.99
C ARG A 39 -14.32 -10.30 -8.15
N ASN A 40 -14.80 -10.05 -9.36
CA ASN A 40 -15.76 -8.98 -9.70
C ASN A 40 -15.27 -7.62 -9.17
N LYS A 41 -16.15 -6.84 -8.52
CA LYS A 41 -15.86 -5.50 -7.99
C LYS A 41 -14.62 -5.43 -7.09
N GLN A 42 -14.29 -6.51 -6.36
CA GLN A 42 -13.09 -6.53 -5.53
C GLN A 42 -11.82 -6.77 -6.34
N LYS A 43 -11.92 -7.52 -7.46
CA LYS A 43 -10.84 -7.64 -8.43
C LYS A 43 -10.58 -6.29 -9.10
N ASP A 44 -11.63 -5.66 -9.62
CA ASP A 44 -11.54 -4.34 -10.28
C ASP A 44 -10.94 -3.29 -9.33
N PHE A 45 -11.36 -3.30 -8.06
CA PHE A 45 -10.80 -2.43 -7.03
C PHE A 45 -9.32 -2.71 -6.74
N ALA A 46 -8.91 -3.97 -6.64
CA ALA A 46 -7.51 -4.33 -6.40
C ALA A 46 -6.61 -3.93 -7.58
N LEU A 47 -7.07 -4.19 -8.81
CA LEU A 47 -6.34 -3.82 -10.03
C LEU A 47 -6.16 -2.31 -10.12
N ALA A 48 -7.23 -1.54 -9.95
CA ALA A 48 -7.17 -0.07 -9.98
C ALA A 48 -6.22 0.51 -8.91
N LEU A 49 -6.18 -0.09 -7.71
CA LEU A 49 -5.22 0.31 -6.68
C LEU A 49 -3.77 -0.02 -7.08
N PHE A 50 -3.52 -1.24 -7.58
CA PHE A 50 -2.18 -1.65 -7.99
C PHE A 50 -1.66 -0.79 -9.15
N GLU A 51 -2.46 -0.62 -10.21
CA GLU A 51 -2.14 0.21 -11.36
C GLU A 51 -1.88 1.66 -10.94
N GLY A 52 -2.77 2.25 -10.12
CA GLY A 52 -2.60 3.61 -9.64
C GLY A 52 -1.34 3.83 -8.82
N VAL A 53 -0.97 2.86 -7.96
CA VAL A 53 0.33 2.91 -7.24
C VAL A 53 1.49 2.83 -8.22
N MET A 54 1.44 1.94 -9.21
CA MET A 54 2.52 1.78 -10.19
C MET A 54 2.71 3.04 -11.05
N GLU A 55 1.62 3.69 -11.47
CA GLU A 55 1.65 4.93 -12.24
C GLU A 55 2.16 6.13 -11.43
N ASN A 56 1.96 6.12 -10.11
CA ASN A 56 2.35 7.21 -9.20
C ASN A 56 3.47 6.81 -8.23
N LEU A 57 4.26 5.80 -8.58
CA LEU A 57 5.24 5.18 -7.69
C LEU A 57 6.26 6.20 -7.18
N GLU A 58 6.83 7.00 -8.09
CA GLU A 58 7.81 8.04 -7.75
C GLU A 58 7.22 9.12 -6.84
N ALA A 59 5.96 9.52 -7.06
CA ALA A 59 5.29 10.51 -6.23
C ALA A 59 5.01 9.97 -4.82
N CYS A 60 4.57 8.70 -4.73
CA CYS A 60 4.36 8.04 -3.45
C CYS A 60 5.69 7.89 -2.68
N ASP A 61 6.75 7.43 -3.34
CA ASP A 61 8.06 7.25 -2.73
C ASP A 61 8.63 8.57 -2.24
N LYS A 62 8.52 9.63 -3.05
CA LYS A 62 8.94 10.97 -2.65
C LYS A 62 8.21 11.45 -1.40
N ALA A 63 6.88 11.35 -1.37
CA ALA A 63 6.09 11.75 -0.21
C ALA A 63 6.50 10.92 1.03
N ILE A 64 6.69 9.61 0.89
CA ILE A 64 7.14 8.78 2.01
C ILE A 64 8.51 9.25 2.51
N ILE A 65 9.49 9.41 1.62
CA ILE A 65 10.87 9.81 1.94
C ILE A 65 10.90 11.14 2.71
N GLU A 66 10.11 12.14 2.30
CA GLU A 66 10.01 13.44 2.97
C GLU A 66 9.55 13.32 4.44
N HIS A 67 8.83 12.26 4.78
CA HIS A 67 8.27 12.02 6.11
C HIS A 67 8.95 10.91 6.91
N LEU A 68 9.99 10.27 6.38
CA LEU A 68 10.73 9.20 7.07
C LEU A 68 11.72 9.70 8.14
N LYS A 69 11.90 11.01 8.31
CA LYS A 69 12.83 11.62 9.26
C LYS A 69 14.25 11.07 9.09
N GLU A 70 14.71 10.21 10.01
CA GLU A 70 16.04 9.59 10.03
C GLU A 70 16.05 8.17 9.42
N TRP A 71 14.89 7.65 9.04
CA TRP A 71 14.78 6.33 8.44
C TRP A 71 15.10 6.39 6.95
N ASP A 72 15.94 5.47 6.52
CA ASP A 72 16.23 5.27 5.12
C ASP A 72 15.13 4.41 4.48
N PHE A 73 14.54 4.93 3.40
CA PHE A 73 13.48 4.26 2.64
C PHE A 73 13.91 2.89 2.12
N GLU A 74 15.15 2.75 1.69
CA GLU A 74 15.68 1.47 1.18
C GLU A 74 15.85 0.44 2.30
N ARG A 75 16.05 0.91 3.54
CA ARG A 75 16.23 0.05 4.72
C ARG A 75 14.92 -0.35 5.40
N LEU A 76 13.78 0.16 4.93
CA LEU A 76 12.47 -0.30 5.38
C LEU A 76 12.28 -1.77 5.00
N GLY A 77 11.58 -2.51 5.86
CA GLY A 77 11.09 -3.83 5.48
C GLY A 77 10.18 -3.72 4.26
N ALA A 78 10.27 -4.69 3.36
CA ALA A 78 9.55 -4.64 2.08
C ALA A 78 8.02 -4.63 2.27
N ILE A 79 7.51 -5.22 3.36
CA ILE A 79 6.08 -5.16 3.71
C ILE A 79 5.69 -3.76 4.18
N GLU A 80 6.48 -3.12 5.04
CA GLU A 80 6.24 -1.74 5.47
C GLU A 80 6.25 -0.80 4.27
N ARG A 81 7.25 -0.92 3.39
CA ARG A 81 7.37 -0.11 2.18
C ARG A 81 6.19 -0.31 1.23
N ALA A 82 5.80 -1.56 0.95
CA ALA A 82 4.63 -1.86 0.13
C ALA A 82 3.33 -1.30 0.74
N THR A 83 3.17 -1.40 2.06
CA THR A 83 2.00 -0.87 2.76
C THR A 83 1.97 0.66 2.74
N LEU A 84 3.11 1.31 2.96
CA LEU A 84 3.23 2.77 2.88
C LEU A 84 2.90 3.26 1.48
N ARG A 85 3.38 2.60 0.41
CA ARG A 85 3.07 2.97 -0.97
C ARG A 85 1.58 2.92 -1.27
N LEU A 86 0.92 1.81 -0.93
CA LEU A 86 -0.53 1.68 -1.13
C LEU A 86 -1.30 2.78 -0.37
N ALA A 87 -0.99 2.95 0.91
CA ALA A 87 -1.70 3.93 1.74
C ALA A 87 -1.42 5.37 1.31
N THR A 88 -0.19 5.68 0.91
CA THR A 88 0.19 7.00 0.40
C THR A 88 -0.53 7.30 -0.90
N TYR A 89 -0.64 6.33 -1.81
CA TYR A 89 -1.42 6.49 -3.03
C TYR A 89 -2.89 6.80 -2.71
N GLU A 90 -3.52 6.03 -1.82
CA GLU A 90 -4.91 6.27 -1.44
C GLU A 90 -5.10 7.62 -0.74
N ILE A 91 -4.12 8.08 0.05
CA ILE A 91 -4.16 9.41 0.69
C ILE A 91 -4.04 10.51 -0.36
N LEU A 92 -3.09 10.44 -1.29
CA LEU A 92 -2.80 11.53 -2.21
C LEU A 92 -3.78 11.59 -3.40
N PHE A 93 -4.17 10.44 -3.93
CA PHE A 93 -4.92 10.33 -5.18
C PHE A 93 -6.32 9.72 -4.99
N GLY A 94 -6.62 9.17 -3.81
CA GLY A 94 -7.92 8.59 -3.50
C GLY A 94 -8.93 9.59 -2.93
N GLU A 95 -10.20 9.16 -2.94
CA GLU A 95 -11.33 9.90 -2.37
C GLU A 95 -11.65 9.49 -0.92
N LEU A 96 -10.97 8.46 -0.39
CA LEU A 96 -11.23 7.96 0.94
C LEU A 96 -10.65 8.91 2.00
N ASP A 97 -11.36 9.09 3.10
CA ASP A 97 -10.85 9.83 4.25
C ASP A 97 -9.51 9.23 4.73
N SER A 98 -8.51 10.10 4.92
CA SER A 98 -7.16 9.69 5.29
C SER A 98 -7.14 8.84 6.57
N ALA A 99 -8.00 9.12 7.56
CA ALA A 99 -8.05 8.33 8.79
C ALA A 99 -8.50 6.89 8.54
N VAL A 100 -9.39 6.67 7.56
CA VAL A 100 -9.81 5.32 7.16
C VAL A 100 -8.66 4.59 6.45
N VAL A 101 -7.95 5.27 5.55
CA VAL A 101 -6.77 4.71 4.86
C VAL A 101 -5.70 4.30 5.87
N ILE A 102 -5.39 5.19 6.82
CA ILE A 102 -4.40 4.95 7.88
C ILE A 102 -4.79 3.73 8.72
N ASN A 103 -6.05 3.65 9.14
CA ASN A 103 -6.53 2.51 9.92
C ASN A 103 -6.40 1.20 9.14
N GLU A 104 -6.75 1.16 7.85
CA GLU A 104 -6.57 -0.03 7.01
C GLU A 104 -5.09 -0.42 6.87
N ALA A 105 -4.20 0.54 6.67
CA ALA A 105 -2.75 0.29 6.59
C ALA A 105 -2.19 -0.30 7.89
N VAL A 106 -2.64 0.22 9.03
CA VAL A 106 -2.30 -0.28 10.36
C VAL A 106 -2.77 -1.72 10.54
N GLU A 107 -4.02 -2.04 10.17
CA GLU A 107 -4.54 -3.41 10.25
C GLU A 107 -3.79 -4.37 9.32
N ILE A 108 -3.43 -3.95 8.10
CA ILE A 108 -2.63 -4.76 7.17
C ILE A 108 -1.26 -5.10 7.78
N THR A 109 -0.58 -4.12 8.38
CA THR A 109 0.74 -4.38 8.98
C THR A 109 0.70 -5.24 10.23
N LYS A 110 -0.44 -5.33 10.94
CA LYS A 110 -0.61 -6.33 12.01
C LYS A 110 -0.64 -7.76 11.46
N ALA A 111 -1.07 -7.95 10.21
CA ALA A 111 -1.13 -9.26 9.58
C ALA A 111 0.21 -9.71 8.97
N PHE A 112 1.06 -8.76 8.55
CA PHE A 112 2.29 -9.06 7.79
C PHE A 112 3.61 -8.60 8.46
N GLY A 113 3.55 -7.61 9.34
CA GLY A 113 4.72 -6.93 9.89
C GLY A 113 5.16 -7.44 11.27
N THR A 114 6.06 -6.68 11.88
CA THR A 114 6.51 -6.89 13.27
C THR A 114 5.62 -6.15 14.26
N GLU A 115 5.76 -6.42 15.56
CA GLU A 115 5.00 -5.72 16.61
C GLU A 115 5.19 -4.18 16.59
N GLN A 116 6.29 -3.68 15.99
CA GLN A 116 6.59 -2.24 15.91
C GLN A 116 6.01 -1.57 14.66
N SER A 117 5.73 -2.35 13.60
CA SER A 117 5.31 -1.84 12.29
C SER A 117 4.02 -1.00 12.37
N PRO A 118 2.95 -1.39 13.11
CA PRO A 118 1.71 -0.61 13.17
C PRO A 118 1.90 0.83 13.65
N LYS A 119 2.72 1.04 14.69
CA LYS A 119 2.98 2.37 15.26
C LYS A 119 3.80 3.24 14.30
N PHE A 120 4.79 2.63 13.65
CA PHE A 120 5.64 3.30 12.66
C PHE A 120 4.81 3.77 11.45
N ILE A 121 4.03 2.87 10.86
CA ILE A 121 3.17 3.14 9.70
C ILE A 121 2.17 4.25 10.00
N ASN A 122 1.48 4.17 11.15
CA ASN A 122 0.56 5.22 11.58
C ASN A 122 1.26 6.59 11.64
N GLY A 123 2.44 6.66 12.25
CA GLY A 123 3.17 7.92 12.41
C GLY A 123 3.61 8.56 11.09
N VAL A 124 4.03 7.74 10.11
CA VAL A 124 4.43 8.23 8.78
C VAL A 124 3.21 8.72 7.99
N LEU A 125 2.15 7.92 7.96
CA LEU A 125 0.94 8.26 7.19
C LEU A 125 0.16 9.45 7.80
N ASP A 126 0.14 9.58 9.12
CA ASP A 126 -0.40 10.77 9.80
C ASP A 126 0.34 12.04 9.37
N ALA A 127 1.66 11.97 9.17
CA ALA A 127 2.46 13.12 8.71
C ALA A 127 2.14 13.45 7.25
N ILE A 128 2.13 12.44 6.36
CA ILE A 128 1.77 12.59 4.95
C ILE A 128 0.37 13.22 4.80
N SER A 129 -0.62 12.74 5.57
CA SER A 129 -2.00 13.21 5.46
C SER A 129 -2.19 14.70 5.82
N LYS A 130 -1.29 15.28 6.62
CA LYS A 130 -1.33 16.69 7.03
C LYS A 130 -0.71 17.62 6.00
N ASP A 131 0.16 17.09 5.16
CA ASP A 131 0.84 17.84 4.10
C ASP A 131 0.13 17.68 2.75
N LYS A 132 -1.00 16.94 2.71
CA LYS A 132 -1.87 16.84 1.53
C LYS A 132 -2.42 18.25 1.20
N PRO A 133 -2.13 18.81 0.01
CA PRO A 133 -2.73 20.07 -0.42
C PRO A 133 -4.25 19.90 -0.57
N GLU A 134 -5.02 20.90 -0.10
CA GLU A 134 -6.49 20.98 -0.24
C GLU A 134 -6.97 20.94 -1.70
#